data_AF-A0A2G9ZAH0-F1
#
_entry.id   AF-A0A2G9ZAH0-F1
#
_cell.length_a   1.000
_cell.length_b   1.000
_cell.length_c   1.000
_cell.angle_alpha   90.00
_cell.angle_beta   90.00
_cell.angle_gamma   90.00
#
_symmetry.space_group_name_H-M   'P 1'
#
loop_
_entity.id
_entity.type
_entity.pdbx_description
1 polymer ?
#
loop_
_entity_poly.entity_id
_entity_poly.type
_entity_poly.pdbx_seq_one_letter_code
_entity_poly.pdbx_strand_id
1 'polypeptide(L)'
;DIVLGGNPPSPDEAKEVCEVGGLHVIGTERHEARRIDNQLRGRSGRQGDPGSSQFFLSLEDDLLRVFGGDRIKHLMETMNLPEDLPIESGMVSKAVNQAQQKVEGANFDIRKHLLDFDDVLNKQRTAMYKRREKILEAGERGEALPLVQETLTYYAEAREAELRRAPDEKTEKAVEELKQQLAKVPQALERERSVMISQHLVRILDTLWIDHLENLEGLRDTVNLRAYGQHEPLVEYRREAHFLYQQLNAQFESLLFMTVFPLFEIDMAKVKAAEERRTPPPPEAKHIGRNDPCWCGAKDPKTGKPIKYKRCHGR
;
A
#
# COMPACT_ATOMS: atom_id res chain seq x y z
N ASP A 1 -21.80 24.53 -0.35
CA ASP A 1 -21.41 25.80 -0.98
C ASP A 1 -21.73 26.96 -0.05
N ILE A 2 -20.98 28.07 -0.14
CA ILE A 2 -21.34 29.31 0.54
C ILE A 2 -22.40 29.98 -0.32
N VAL A 3 -23.63 30.05 0.18
CA VAL A 3 -24.77 30.67 -0.48
C VAL A 3 -25.02 32.01 0.20
N LEU A 4 -25.09 33.09 -0.59
CA LEU A 4 -25.43 34.41 -0.08
C LEU A 4 -26.89 34.38 0.39
N GLY A 5 -27.17 34.83 1.62
CA GLY A 5 -28.49 34.70 2.25
C GLY A 5 -28.72 33.40 3.03
N GLY A 6 -27.65 32.65 3.35
CA GLY A 6 -27.69 31.57 4.35
C GLY A 6 -28.23 30.23 3.87
N ASN A 7 -28.44 29.31 4.83
CA ASN A 7 -29.09 28.02 4.62
C ASN A 7 -30.13 27.80 5.74
N PRO A 8 -31.45 27.87 5.47
CA PRO A 8 -32.07 27.95 4.13
C PRO A 8 -31.86 29.30 3.44
N PRO A 9 -31.82 29.34 2.09
CA PRO A 9 -31.55 30.57 1.34
C PRO A 9 -32.73 31.55 1.43
N SER A 10 -32.48 32.74 1.96
CA SER A 10 -33.42 33.87 1.97
C SER A 10 -33.12 34.82 0.80
N PRO A 11 -34.04 35.03 -0.15
CA PRO A 11 -33.81 35.94 -1.29
C PRO A 11 -33.58 37.40 -0.88
N ASP A 12 -34.17 37.83 0.24
CA ASP A 12 -34.04 39.21 0.74
C ASP A 12 -32.66 39.42 1.37
N GLU A 13 -32.22 38.48 2.24
CA GLU A 13 -30.86 38.51 2.79
C GLU A 13 -29.80 38.35 1.70
N ALA A 14 -30.07 37.53 0.68
CA ALA A 14 -29.17 37.39 -0.46
C ALA A 14 -28.97 38.71 -1.21
N LYS A 15 -30.04 39.49 -1.40
CA LYS A 15 -29.95 40.83 -2.02
C LYS A 15 -29.17 41.79 -1.14
N GLU A 16 -29.45 41.85 0.17
CA GLU A 16 -28.72 42.71 1.11
C GLU A 16 -27.21 42.40 1.09
N VAL A 17 -26.85 41.11 1.09
CA VAL A 17 -25.44 40.67 1.03
C VAL A 17 -24.82 41.02 -0.33
N CYS A 18 -25.54 40.89 -1.43
CA CYS A 18 -25.06 41.31 -2.74
C CYS A 18 -24.85 42.82 -2.84
N GLU A 19 -25.73 43.63 -2.25
CA GLU A 19 -25.65 45.10 -2.25
C GLU A 19 -24.42 45.62 -1.50
N VAL A 20 -23.99 44.93 -0.43
CA VAL A 20 -22.75 45.27 0.30
C VAL A 20 -21.48 44.72 -0.36
N GLY A 21 -21.57 44.09 -1.54
CA GLY A 21 -20.43 43.60 -2.32
C GLY A 21 -20.14 42.11 -2.19
N GLY A 22 -21.05 41.36 -1.57
CA GLY A 22 -21.00 39.90 -1.48
C GLY A 22 -19.93 39.36 -0.54
N LEU A 23 -19.48 38.13 -0.80
CA LEU A 23 -18.49 37.47 0.06
C LEU A 23 -17.09 38.07 -0.15
N HIS A 24 -16.50 38.59 0.92
CA HIS A 24 -15.09 38.97 0.96
C HIS A 24 -14.23 37.83 1.54
N VAL A 25 -13.20 37.43 0.79
CA VAL A 25 -12.29 36.34 1.17
C VAL A 25 -10.92 36.92 1.52
N ILE A 26 -10.49 36.70 2.75
CA ILE A 26 -9.18 37.13 3.25
C ILE A 26 -8.26 35.92 3.34
N GLY A 27 -7.13 35.97 2.64
CA GLY A 27 -6.02 35.05 2.81
C GLY A 27 -4.98 35.67 3.75
N THR A 28 -4.56 34.94 4.77
CA THR A 28 -3.58 35.40 5.78
C THR A 28 -2.15 35.04 5.44
N GLU A 29 -1.95 34.15 4.46
CA GLU A 29 -0.65 33.69 3.99
C GLU A 29 -0.77 33.17 2.55
N ARG A 30 0.38 32.89 1.91
CA ARG A 30 0.43 32.14 0.65
C ARG A 30 0.54 30.66 0.95
N HIS A 31 -0.29 29.86 0.28
CA HIS A 31 -0.09 28.41 0.26
C HIS A 31 1.13 28.05 -0.59
N GLU A 32 1.64 26.84 -0.40
CA GLU A 32 2.74 26.27 -1.20
C GLU A 32 2.42 26.17 -2.69
N ALA A 33 1.13 26.21 -3.07
CA ALA A 33 0.69 26.13 -4.45
C ALA A 33 -0.38 27.18 -4.78
N ARG A 34 -0.19 27.88 -5.90
CA ARG A 34 -1.11 28.90 -6.44
C ARG A 34 -2.51 28.37 -6.67
N ARG A 35 -2.63 27.08 -6.99
CA ARG A 35 -3.93 26.41 -7.16
C ARG A 35 -4.77 26.49 -5.88
N ILE A 36 -4.17 26.35 -4.70
CA ILE A 36 -4.87 26.38 -3.41
C ILE A 36 -5.32 27.81 -3.10
N ASP A 37 -4.45 28.80 -3.36
CA ASP A 37 -4.84 30.21 -3.26
C ASP A 37 -6.05 30.52 -4.16
N ASN A 38 -6.06 30.02 -5.41
CA ASN A 38 -7.17 30.22 -6.33
C ASN A 38 -8.45 29.49 -5.88
N GLN A 39 -8.33 28.33 -5.22
CA GLN A 39 -9.49 27.65 -4.62
C GLN A 39 -10.10 28.50 -3.51
N LEU A 40 -9.28 29.15 -2.68
CA LEU A 40 -9.75 30.09 -1.66
C LEU A 40 -10.46 31.29 -2.30
N ARG A 41 -9.85 31.93 -3.30
CA ARG A 41 -10.48 33.04 -4.05
C ARG A 41 -11.82 32.64 -4.64
N GLY A 42 -11.88 31.48 -5.27
CA GLY A 42 -13.08 30.92 -5.92
C GLY A 42 -14.22 30.55 -4.98
N ARG A 43 -14.06 30.71 -3.66
CA ARG A 43 -15.17 30.66 -2.71
C ARG A 43 -16.08 31.88 -2.81
N SER A 44 -15.56 33.02 -3.27
CA SER A 44 -16.31 34.24 -3.61
C SER A 44 -16.67 34.29 -5.09
N GLY A 45 -17.60 35.16 -5.47
CA GLY A 45 -17.89 35.47 -6.87
C GLY A 45 -18.50 34.32 -7.68
N ARG A 46 -19.31 33.47 -7.04
CA ARG A 46 -19.87 32.27 -7.66
C ARG A 46 -21.11 32.62 -8.48
N GLN A 47 -21.30 31.97 -9.63
CA GLN A 47 -22.45 32.19 -10.52
C GLN A 47 -22.71 33.65 -10.91
N GLY A 48 -21.68 34.50 -10.88
CA GLY A 48 -21.78 35.92 -11.19
C GLY A 48 -22.10 36.81 -9.98
N ASP A 49 -22.18 36.25 -8.77
CA ASP A 49 -22.31 37.02 -7.54
C ASP A 49 -21.17 38.04 -7.38
N PRO A 50 -21.41 39.20 -6.76
CA PRO A 50 -20.34 40.09 -6.34
C PRO A 50 -19.49 39.41 -5.26
N GLY A 51 -18.21 39.74 -5.24
CA GLY A 51 -17.28 39.20 -4.27
C GLY A 51 -15.89 39.77 -4.46
N SER A 52 -15.08 39.67 -3.43
CA SER A 52 -13.71 40.17 -3.46
C SER A 52 -12.78 39.24 -2.71
N SER A 53 -11.51 39.26 -3.06
CA SER A 53 -10.50 38.47 -2.35
C SER A 53 -9.20 39.25 -2.23
N GLN A 54 -8.60 39.22 -1.05
CA GLN A 54 -7.34 39.89 -0.77
C GLN A 54 -6.45 38.98 0.08
N PHE A 55 -5.16 38.99 -0.21
CA PHE A 55 -4.16 38.25 0.56
C PHE A 55 -3.28 39.27 1.28
N PHE A 56 -3.22 39.17 2.60
CA PHE A 56 -2.27 39.88 3.44
C PHE A 56 -1.14 38.92 3.76
N LEU A 57 0.09 39.35 3.51
CA LEU A 57 1.28 38.52 3.65
C LEU A 57 2.28 39.23 4.56
N SER A 58 3.02 38.46 5.34
CA SER A 58 4.14 38.97 6.13
C SER A 58 5.45 38.42 5.58
N LEU A 59 6.54 39.18 5.71
CA LEU A 59 7.88 38.67 5.39
C LEU A 59 8.32 37.55 6.34
N GLU A 60 7.63 37.38 7.46
CA GLU A 60 7.85 36.32 8.43
C GLU A 60 7.09 35.02 8.10
N ASP A 61 6.23 35.02 7.08
CA ASP A 61 5.50 33.83 6.63
C ASP A 61 6.48 32.74 6.18
N ASP A 62 6.12 31.47 6.40
CA ASP A 62 6.99 30.31 6.10
C ASP A 62 7.52 30.32 4.66
N LEU A 63 6.67 30.62 3.69
CA LEU A 63 7.06 30.71 2.28
C LEU A 63 8.10 31.81 2.04
N LEU A 64 7.97 32.96 2.70
CA LEU A 64 8.86 34.11 2.46
C LEU A 64 10.15 33.99 3.27
N ARG A 65 10.09 33.43 4.47
CA ARG A 65 11.24 33.09 5.32
C ARG A 65 12.24 32.20 4.59
N VAL A 66 11.79 31.17 3.86
CA VAL A 66 12.68 30.23 3.15
C VAL A 66 13.36 30.84 1.92
N PHE A 67 12.73 31.81 1.23
CA PHE A 67 13.17 32.25 -0.11
C PHE A 67 13.67 33.69 -0.21
N GLY A 68 13.58 34.51 0.85
CA GLY A 68 14.08 35.88 0.79
C GLY A 68 13.77 36.84 1.93
N GLY A 69 13.12 36.37 3.01
CA GLY A 69 12.73 37.20 4.16
C GLY A 69 13.86 38.09 4.67
N ASP A 70 15.04 37.53 4.90
CA ASP A 70 16.18 38.27 5.46
C ASP A 70 16.71 39.38 4.52
N ARG A 71 16.77 39.12 3.20
CA ARG A 71 17.25 40.12 2.23
C ARG A 71 16.27 41.27 2.07
N ILE A 72 14.97 40.96 2.08
CA ILE A 72 13.92 41.97 1.96
C ILE A 72 13.82 42.76 3.26
N LYS A 73 13.90 42.09 4.41
CA LYS A 73 13.93 42.72 5.74
C LYS A 73 15.10 43.69 5.89
N HIS A 74 16.30 43.29 5.49
CA HIS A 74 17.47 44.16 5.57
C HIS A 74 17.40 45.38 4.65
N LEU A 75 16.78 45.23 3.47
CA LEU A 75 16.50 46.36 2.58
C LEU A 75 15.52 47.34 3.23
N MET A 76 14.50 46.85 3.94
CA MET A 76 13.53 47.70 4.63
C MET A 76 14.15 48.48 5.79
N GLU A 77 15.00 47.82 6.59
CA GLU A 77 15.77 48.45 7.67
C GLU A 77 16.65 49.58 7.10
N THR A 78 17.31 49.34 5.96
CA THR A 78 18.17 50.32 5.30
C THR A 78 17.38 51.52 4.76
N MET A 79 16.14 51.31 4.31
CA MET A 79 15.27 52.36 3.78
C MET A 79 14.42 53.05 4.86
N ASN A 80 14.54 52.66 6.12
CA ASN A 80 13.84 53.24 7.27
C ASN A 80 12.31 53.32 7.07
N LEU A 81 11.74 52.28 6.46
CA LEU A 81 10.29 52.15 6.24
C LEU A 81 9.59 51.86 7.58
N PRO A 82 8.45 52.51 7.88
CA PRO A 82 7.66 52.21 9.08
C PRO A 82 7.14 50.76 9.07
N GLU A 83 7.12 50.10 10.23
CA GLU A 83 6.69 48.69 10.38
C GLU A 83 5.22 48.47 9.94
N ASP A 84 4.37 49.47 10.13
CA ASP A 84 2.93 49.39 9.84
C ASP A 84 2.57 49.75 8.39
N LEU A 85 3.53 50.09 7.53
CA LEU A 85 3.26 50.52 6.16
C LEU A 85 3.10 49.31 5.22
N PRO A 86 1.93 49.13 4.56
CA PRO A 86 1.77 48.10 3.56
C PRO A 86 2.74 48.28 2.39
N ILE A 87 3.45 47.21 2.02
CA ILE A 87 4.40 47.24 0.91
C ILE A 87 3.68 46.87 -0.38
N GLU A 88 3.31 47.89 -1.16
CA GLU A 88 2.77 47.70 -2.50
C GLU A 88 3.86 47.90 -3.56
N SER A 89 4.60 46.82 -3.86
CA SER A 89 5.63 46.83 -4.88
C SER A 89 5.52 45.63 -5.82
N GLY A 90 5.44 45.91 -7.11
CA GLY A 90 5.44 44.87 -8.15
C GLY A 90 6.70 44.00 -8.13
N MET A 91 7.81 44.49 -7.57
CA MET A 91 9.04 43.70 -7.37
C MET A 91 8.84 42.65 -6.27
N VAL A 92 8.24 43.03 -5.13
CA VAL A 92 7.96 42.14 -4.01
C VAL A 92 6.94 41.08 -4.43
N SER A 93 5.86 41.48 -5.13
CA SER A 93 4.88 40.52 -5.66
C SER A 93 5.51 39.50 -6.62
N LYS A 94 6.46 39.90 -7.47
CA LYS A 94 7.19 38.98 -8.35
C LYS A 94 8.07 38.01 -7.54
N ALA A 95 8.77 38.48 -6.52
CA ALA A 95 9.58 37.64 -5.64
C ALA A 95 8.73 36.59 -4.90
N VAL A 96 7.58 36.98 -4.36
CA VAL A 96 6.61 36.06 -3.72
C VAL A 96 6.16 34.97 -4.70
N ASN A 97 5.79 35.35 -5.93
CA ASN A 97 5.38 34.38 -6.95
C ASN A 97 6.51 33.42 -7.36
N GLN A 98 7.75 33.91 -7.43
CA GLN A 98 8.92 33.05 -7.71
C GLN A 98 9.20 32.08 -6.58
N ALA A 99 9.06 32.50 -5.31
CA ALA A 99 9.18 31.63 -4.15
C ALA A 99 8.14 30.50 -4.21
N GLN A 100 6.87 30.84 -4.44
CA GLN A 100 5.79 29.86 -4.61
C GLN A 100 6.09 28.87 -5.75
N GLN A 101 6.53 29.36 -6.92
CA GLN A 101 6.89 28.49 -8.05
C GLN A 101 8.04 27.53 -7.74
N LYS A 102 9.04 27.97 -6.96
CA LYS A 102 10.14 27.10 -6.52
C LYS A 102 9.66 26.00 -5.57
N VAL A 103 8.78 26.32 -4.62
CA VAL A 103 8.17 25.32 -3.73
C VAL A 103 7.32 24.33 -4.52
N GLU A 104 6.50 24.81 -5.45
CA GLU A 104 5.74 23.93 -6.35
C GLU A 104 6.66 22.99 -7.14
N GLY A 105 7.77 23.51 -7.67
CA GLY A 105 8.79 22.72 -8.36
C GLY A 105 9.43 21.67 -7.47
N ALA A 106 9.88 22.04 -6.26
CA ALA A 106 10.43 21.11 -5.29
C ALA A 106 9.42 19.99 -4.92
N ASN A 107 8.17 20.36 -4.65
CA ASN A 107 7.10 19.40 -4.38
C ASN A 107 6.79 18.51 -5.59
N PHE A 108 6.92 19.01 -6.82
CA PHE A 108 6.78 18.21 -8.03
C PHE A 108 7.93 17.20 -8.16
N ASP A 109 9.17 17.63 -7.96
CA ASP A 109 10.35 16.78 -8.05
C ASP A 109 10.34 15.67 -6.98
N ILE A 110 9.96 15.99 -5.74
CA ILE A 110 9.78 15.00 -4.67
C ILE A 110 8.75 13.93 -5.08
N ARG A 111 7.60 14.36 -5.61
CA ARG A 111 6.54 13.43 -6.06
C ARG A 111 6.97 12.58 -7.24
N LYS A 112 7.70 13.17 -8.19
CA LYS A 112 8.28 12.44 -9.32
C LYS A 112 9.25 11.38 -8.84
N HIS A 113 10.17 11.74 -7.95
CA HIS A 113 11.11 10.79 -7.35
C HIS A 113 10.37 9.65 -6.63
N LEU A 114 9.38 9.96 -5.78
CA LEU A 114 8.58 8.93 -5.10
C LEU A 114 7.90 7.97 -6.08
N LEU A 115 7.34 8.50 -7.17
CA LEU A 115 6.72 7.69 -8.22
C LEU A 115 7.74 6.76 -8.90
N ASP A 116 8.94 7.25 -9.19
CA ASP A 116 10.00 6.44 -9.83
C ASP A 116 10.41 5.21 -8.99
N PHE A 117 10.40 5.34 -7.65
CA PHE A 117 10.63 4.22 -6.74
C PHE A 117 9.43 3.27 -6.68
N ASP A 118 8.19 3.80 -6.58
CA ASP A 118 6.99 2.97 -6.56
C ASP A 118 6.80 2.19 -7.87
N ASP A 119 7.17 2.73 -9.03
CA ASP A 119 7.08 2.06 -10.32
C ASP A 119 7.82 0.71 -10.36
N VAL A 120 8.95 0.62 -9.65
CA VAL A 120 9.73 -0.63 -9.54
C VAL A 120 8.96 -1.66 -8.71
N LEU A 121 8.48 -1.24 -7.52
CA LEU A 121 7.70 -2.08 -6.63
C LEU A 121 6.38 -2.50 -7.28
N ASN A 122 5.73 -1.59 -8.01
CA ASN A 122 4.43 -1.83 -8.65
C ASN A 122 4.52 -2.94 -9.70
N LYS A 123 5.58 -2.97 -10.52
CA LYS A 123 5.83 -4.07 -11.46
C LYS A 123 5.91 -5.44 -10.76
N GLN A 124 6.63 -5.49 -9.65
CA GLN A 124 6.76 -6.71 -8.84
C GLN A 124 5.42 -7.08 -8.18
N ARG A 125 4.72 -6.10 -7.62
CA ARG A 125 3.39 -6.24 -6.99
C ARG A 125 2.37 -6.83 -7.96
N THR A 126 2.27 -6.30 -9.18
CA THR A 126 1.37 -6.82 -10.21
C THR A 126 1.71 -8.28 -10.55
N ALA A 127 2.99 -8.61 -10.71
CA ALA A 127 3.41 -9.98 -10.99
C ALA A 127 3.05 -10.94 -9.83
N MET A 128 3.27 -10.51 -8.58
CA MET A 128 2.96 -11.28 -7.39
C MET A 128 1.45 -11.51 -7.22
N TYR A 129 0.64 -10.48 -7.41
CA TYR A 129 -0.83 -10.61 -7.33
C TYR A 129 -1.37 -11.53 -8.42
N LYS A 130 -0.85 -11.43 -9.64
CA LYS A 130 -1.19 -12.35 -10.72
C LYS A 130 -0.79 -13.79 -10.41
N ARG A 131 0.39 -14.02 -9.82
CA ARG A 131 0.83 -15.35 -9.37
C ARG A 131 -0.09 -15.90 -8.27
N ARG A 132 -0.43 -15.06 -7.30
CA ARG A 132 -1.34 -15.38 -6.19
C ARG A 132 -2.72 -15.78 -6.69
N GLU A 133 -3.29 -15.00 -7.59
CA GLU A 133 -4.59 -15.28 -8.25
C GLU A 133 -4.54 -16.60 -9.02
N LYS A 134 -3.51 -16.82 -9.85
CA LYS A 134 -3.30 -18.08 -10.58
C LYS A 134 -3.32 -19.30 -9.64
N ILE A 135 -2.65 -19.21 -8.48
CA ILE A 135 -2.59 -20.29 -7.49
C ILE A 135 -3.97 -20.52 -6.86
N LEU A 136 -4.67 -19.46 -6.46
CA LEU A 136 -6.00 -19.58 -5.85
C LEU A 136 -7.00 -20.23 -6.80
N GLU A 137 -7.08 -19.75 -8.04
CA GLU A 137 -7.96 -20.29 -9.06
C GLU A 137 -7.66 -21.76 -9.36
N ALA A 138 -6.37 -22.12 -9.47
CA ALA A 138 -5.94 -23.50 -9.69
C ALA A 138 -6.38 -24.40 -8.53
N GLY A 139 -6.30 -23.91 -7.29
CA GLY A 139 -6.84 -24.59 -6.12
C GLY A 139 -8.34 -24.88 -6.27
N GLU A 140 -9.13 -23.85 -6.58
CA GLU A 140 -10.58 -23.95 -6.73
C GLU A 140 -11.00 -24.92 -7.83
N ARG A 141 -10.28 -24.92 -8.97
CA ARG A 141 -10.52 -25.81 -10.12
C ARG A 141 -10.01 -27.24 -9.92
N GLY A 142 -9.17 -27.50 -8.91
CA GLY A 142 -8.54 -28.81 -8.74
C GLY A 142 -7.27 -29.02 -9.58
N GLU A 143 -6.69 -27.93 -10.09
CA GLU A 143 -5.62 -27.89 -11.08
C GLU A 143 -4.31 -27.32 -10.50
N ALA A 144 -4.03 -27.53 -9.20
CA ALA A 144 -2.78 -27.04 -8.61
C ALA A 144 -1.54 -27.83 -9.06
N LEU A 145 -1.71 -29.07 -9.53
CA LEU A 145 -0.61 -29.98 -9.87
C LEU A 145 0.33 -29.41 -10.96
N PRO A 146 -0.18 -28.87 -12.09
CA PRO A 146 0.69 -28.28 -13.11
C PRO A 146 1.52 -27.12 -12.59
N LEU A 147 0.99 -26.28 -11.67
CA LEU A 147 1.75 -25.18 -11.08
C LEU A 147 2.89 -25.67 -10.19
N VAL A 148 2.63 -26.72 -9.42
CA VAL A 148 3.65 -27.38 -8.59
C VAL A 148 4.71 -28.00 -9.47
N GLN A 149 4.32 -28.75 -10.51
CA GLN A 149 5.24 -29.38 -11.46
C GLN A 149 6.11 -28.34 -12.19
N GLU A 150 5.51 -27.25 -12.67
CA GLU A 150 6.20 -26.11 -13.29
C GLU A 150 7.28 -25.56 -12.34
N THR A 151 6.91 -25.29 -11.09
CA THR A 151 7.83 -24.71 -10.10
C THR A 151 8.94 -25.69 -9.69
N LEU A 152 8.60 -26.97 -9.51
CA LEU A 152 9.56 -28.03 -9.17
C LEU A 152 10.55 -28.28 -10.31
N THR A 153 10.10 -28.20 -11.55
CA THR A 153 10.95 -28.33 -12.75
C THR A 153 11.94 -27.18 -12.82
N TYR A 154 11.47 -25.94 -12.64
CA TYR A 154 12.36 -24.78 -12.62
C TYR A 154 13.41 -24.87 -11.49
N TYR A 155 13.00 -25.32 -10.30
CA TYR A 155 13.91 -25.56 -9.18
C TYR A 155 14.99 -26.63 -9.53
N ALA A 156 14.58 -27.71 -10.19
CA ALA A 156 15.48 -28.77 -10.65
C ALA A 156 16.50 -28.26 -11.66
N GLU A 157 16.03 -27.54 -12.69
CA GLU A 157 16.86 -26.96 -13.75
C GLU A 157 17.90 -25.98 -13.19
N ALA A 158 17.51 -25.18 -12.19
CA ALA A 158 18.43 -24.27 -11.51
C ALA A 158 19.56 -25.02 -10.79
N ARG A 159 19.25 -26.13 -10.10
CA ARG A 159 20.25 -26.98 -9.45
C ARG A 159 21.14 -27.73 -10.43
N GLU A 160 20.59 -28.19 -11.55
CA GLU A 160 21.39 -28.79 -12.62
C GLU A 160 22.32 -27.78 -13.30
N ALA A 161 21.88 -26.52 -13.42
CA ALA A 161 22.73 -25.45 -13.94
C ALA A 161 23.87 -25.10 -12.97
N GLU A 162 23.62 -25.13 -11.66
CA GLU A 162 24.63 -24.97 -10.61
C GLU A 162 25.70 -26.08 -10.71
N LEU A 163 25.28 -27.34 -10.78
CA LEU A 163 26.18 -28.49 -10.97
C LEU A 163 27.05 -28.36 -12.22
N ARG A 164 26.47 -27.90 -13.34
CA ARG A 164 27.20 -27.67 -14.59
C ARG A 164 28.27 -26.58 -14.48
N ARG A 165 28.04 -25.55 -13.66
CA ARG A 165 28.99 -24.44 -13.46
C ARG A 165 30.12 -24.83 -12.51
N ALA A 166 29.80 -25.55 -11.44
CA ALA A 166 30.75 -25.98 -10.44
C ALA A 166 30.48 -27.44 -10.07
N PRO A 167 31.09 -28.41 -10.78
CA PRO A 167 30.89 -29.82 -10.50
C PRO A 167 31.52 -30.20 -9.16
N ASP A 168 30.71 -30.72 -8.25
CA ASP A 168 31.16 -31.29 -6.99
C ASP A 168 30.28 -32.48 -6.55
N GLU A 169 30.88 -33.42 -5.82
CA GLU A 169 30.22 -34.66 -5.41
C GLU A 169 28.95 -34.42 -4.56
N LYS A 170 28.92 -33.33 -3.80
CA LYS A 170 27.78 -33.00 -2.94
C LYS A 170 26.61 -32.48 -3.79
N THR A 171 26.87 -31.61 -4.76
CA THR A 171 25.84 -31.11 -5.67
C THR A 171 25.33 -32.21 -6.58
N GLU A 172 26.20 -33.12 -7.03
CA GLU A 172 25.78 -34.28 -7.84
C GLU A 172 24.81 -35.19 -7.08
N LYS A 173 25.12 -35.53 -5.83
CA LYS A 173 24.21 -36.29 -4.95
C LYS A 173 22.89 -35.55 -4.73
N ALA A 174 22.93 -34.24 -4.49
CA ALA A 174 21.73 -33.44 -4.26
C ALA A 174 20.80 -33.41 -5.49
N VAL A 175 21.36 -33.30 -6.70
CA VAL A 175 20.59 -33.35 -7.96
C VAL A 175 19.98 -34.73 -8.17
N GLU A 176 20.69 -35.80 -7.83
CA GLU A 176 20.17 -37.17 -7.95
C GLU A 176 19.02 -37.42 -6.96
N GLU A 177 19.18 -37.02 -5.70
CA GLU A 177 18.11 -37.06 -4.70
C GLU A 177 16.88 -36.25 -5.15
N LEU A 178 17.11 -35.08 -5.75
CA LEU A 178 16.05 -34.24 -6.29
C LEU A 178 15.28 -34.95 -7.39
N LYS A 179 15.96 -35.61 -8.33
CA LYS A 179 15.31 -36.42 -9.40
C LYS A 179 14.48 -37.55 -8.83
N GLN A 180 14.98 -38.23 -7.79
CA GLN A 180 14.23 -39.28 -7.11
C GLN A 180 12.98 -38.74 -6.42
N GLN A 181 13.03 -37.54 -5.83
CA GLN A 181 11.85 -36.91 -5.25
C GLN A 181 10.83 -36.48 -6.30
N LEU A 182 11.28 -35.91 -7.44
CA LEU A 182 10.39 -35.56 -8.55
C LEU A 182 9.60 -36.76 -9.08
N ALA A 183 10.19 -37.96 -9.07
CA ALA A 183 9.49 -39.19 -9.45
C ALA A 183 8.32 -39.56 -8.51
N LYS A 184 8.29 -39.01 -7.29
CA LYS A 184 7.19 -39.21 -6.32
C LYS A 184 6.02 -38.26 -6.53
N VAL A 185 6.14 -37.26 -7.42
CA VAL A 185 5.05 -36.34 -7.71
C VAL A 185 3.89 -37.13 -8.34
N PRO A 186 2.66 -37.03 -7.80
CA PRO A 186 1.53 -37.77 -8.34
C PRO A 186 1.14 -37.28 -9.73
N GLN A 187 0.53 -38.15 -10.54
CA GLN A 187 0.03 -37.78 -11.88
C GLN A 187 -1.31 -37.03 -11.83
N ALA A 188 -2.05 -37.16 -10.74
CA ALA A 188 -3.33 -36.49 -10.52
C ALA A 188 -3.49 -36.11 -9.04
N LEU A 189 -4.24 -35.03 -8.78
CA LEU A 189 -4.60 -34.60 -7.44
C LEU A 189 -6.11 -34.59 -7.29
N GLU A 190 -6.59 -35.04 -6.13
CA GLU A 190 -7.97 -34.79 -5.71
C GLU A 190 -8.20 -33.28 -5.50
N ARG A 191 -9.42 -32.80 -5.76
CA ARG A 191 -9.77 -31.38 -5.66
C ARG A 191 -9.43 -30.79 -4.28
N GLU A 192 -9.71 -31.50 -3.21
CA GLU A 192 -9.45 -31.04 -1.84
C GLU A 192 -7.96 -30.91 -1.56
N ARG A 193 -7.17 -31.84 -2.07
CA ARG A 193 -5.70 -31.79 -1.98
C ARG A 193 -5.15 -30.61 -2.79
N SER A 194 -5.73 -30.33 -3.96
CA SER A 194 -5.41 -29.16 -4.77
C SER A 194 -5.67 -27.84 -4.03
N VAL A 195 -6.81 -27.72 -3.33
CA VAL A 195 -7.12 -26.56 -2.48
C VAL A 195 -6.09 -26.42 -1.35
N MET A 196 -5.79 -27.51 -0.63
CA MET A 196 -4.82 -27.50 0.47
C MET A 196 -3.41 -27.07 0.00
N ILE A 197 -2.94 -27.61 -1.13
CA ILE A 197 -1.65 -27.24 -1.71
C ILE A 197 -1.67 -25.77 -2.12
N SER A 198 -2.74 -25.30 -2.77
CA SER A 198 -2.83 -23.90 -3.20
C SER A 198 -2.81 -22.92 -2.02
N GLN A 199 -3.53 -23.23 -0.94
CA GLN A 199 -3.47 -22.47 0.30
C GLN A 199 -2.06 -22.45 0.89
N HIS A 200 -1.36 -23.59 0.86
CA HIS A 200 0.02 -23.68 1.32
C HIS A 200 0.97 -22.81 0.46
N LEU A 201 0.83 -22.87 -0.86
CA LEU A 201 1.61 -22.05 -1.79
C LEU A 201 1.36 -20.55 -1.59
N VAL A 202 0.11 -20.14 -1.47
CA VAL A 202 -0.24 -18.73 -1.19
C VAL A 202 0.34 -18.30 0.14
N ARG A 203 0.31 -19.14 1.17
CA ARG A 203 0.92 -18.82 2.47
C ARG A 203 2.43 -18.59 2.36
N ILE A 204 3.15 -19.44 1.63
CA ILE A 204 4.59 -19.23 1.37
C ILE A 204 4.79 -17.90 0.63
N LEU A 205 4.02 -17.68 -0.45
CA LEU A 205 4.13 -16.49 -1.28
C LEU A 205 3.87 -15.20 -0.47
N ASP A 206 2.82 -15.18 0.35
CA ASP A 206 2.43 -14.04 1.16
C ASP A 206 3.49 -13.76 2.25
N THR A 207 4.04 -14.79 2.91
CA THR A 207 5.13 -14.61 3.88
C THR A 207 6.39 -14.02 3.25
N LEU A 208 6.83 -14.57 2.12
CA LEU A 208 8.02 -14.05 1.41
C LEU A 208 7.79 -12.65 0.85
N TRP A 209 6.58 -12.36 0.37
CA TRP A 209 6.25 -11.05 -0.15
C TRP A 209 6.30 -9.97 0.93
N ILE A 210 5.79 -10.25 2.13
CA ILE A 210 5.85 -9.31 3.25
C ILE A 210 7.31 -9.01 3.62
N ASP A 211 8.15 -10.05 3.75
CA ASP A 211 9.59 -9.87 4.01
C ASP A 211 10.28 -9.05 2.91
N HIS A 212 9.94 -9.31 1.64
CA HIS A 212 10.46 -8.52 0.51
C HIS A 212 10.04 -7.06 0.52
N LEU A 213 8.81 -6.74 0.97
CA LEU A 213 8.37 -5.35 1.14
C LEU A 213 9.21 -4.62 2.21
N GLU A 214 9.47 -5.28 3.34
CA GLU A 214 10.33 -4.74 4.41
C GLU A 214 11.76 -4.52 3.90
N ASN A 215 12.31 -5.49 3.17
CA ASN A 215 13.63 -5.36 2.54
C ASN A 215 13.69 -4.21 1.53
N LEU A 216 12.64 -4.00 0.72
CA LEU A 216 12.58 -2.88 -0.23
C LEU A 216 12.46 -1.52 0.45
N GLU A 217 11.77 -1.43 1.58
CA GLU A 217 11.70 -0.21 2.37
C GLU A 217 13.07 0.14 2.95
N GLY A 218 13.75 -0.82 3.58
CA GLY A 218 15.12 -0.63 4.05
C GLY A 218 16.10 -0.28 2.91
N LEU A 219 15.94 -0.90 1.74
CA LEU A 219 16.75 -0.60 0.57
C LEU A 219 16.56 0.85 0.10
N ARG A 220 15.32 1.35 0.04
CA ARG A 220 15.04 2.73 -0.35
C ARG A 220 15.75 3.72 0.56
N ASP A 221 15.73 3.47 1.87
CA ASP A 221 16.35 4.36 2.85
C ASP A 221 17.88 4.34 2.75
N THR A 222 18.50 3.15 2.54
CA THR A 222 19.95 3.03 2.36
C THR A 222 20.46 3.66 1.07
N VAL A 223 19.75 3.51 -0.03
CA VAL A 223 20.12 4.08 -1.33
C VAL A 223 20.09 5.61 -1.30
N ASN A 224 19.14 6.22 -0.57
CA ASN A 224 19.13 7.66 -0.35
C ASN A 224 20.37 8.14 0.43
N LEU A 225 20.93 7.32 1.31
CA LEU A 225 22.20 7.62 2.01
C LEU A 225 23.44 7.47 1.10
N ARG A 226 23.37 6.64 0.05
CA ARG A 226 24.48 6.42 -0.92
C ARG A 226 24.54 7.48 -2.02
N ALA A 227 23.50 8.30 -2.18
CA ALA A 227 23.45 9.40 -3.16
C ALA A 227 24.63 10.39 -3.05
N TYR A 228 25.30 10.45 -1.90
CA TYR A 228 26.50 11.26 -1.68
C TYR A 228 27.74 10.77 -2.48
N GLY A 229 27.71 9.54 -3.03
CA GLY A 229 28.84 8.89 -3.72
C GLY A 229 28.87 9.02 -5.25
N GLN A 230 28.11 9.93 -5.86
CA GLN A 230 27.98 10.09 -7.33
C GLN A 230 27.35 8.90 -8.09
N HIS A 231 26.69 7.99 -7.41
CA HIS A 231 25.85 6.97 -8.04
C HIS A 231 24.39 7.46 -8.13
N GLU A 232 23.72 7.18 -9.25
CA GLU A 232 22.30 7.48 -9.40
C GLU A 232 21.46 6.56 -8.49
N PRO A 233 20.79 7.10 -7.44
CA PRO A 233 20.13 6.27 -6.43
C PRO A 233 19.07 5.35 -7.04
N LEU A 234 18.29 5.86 -8.00
CA LEU A 234 17.24 5.09 -8.66
C LEU A 234 17.79 3.89 -9.45
N VAL A 235 18.98 3.99 -10.02
CA VAL A 235 19.61 2.89 -10.77
C VAL A 235 20.07 1.80 -9.82
N GLU A 236 20.69 2.18 -8.69
CA GLU A 236 21.06 1.22 -7.64
C GLU A 236 19.84 0.51 -7.07
N TYR A 237 18.81 1.28 -6.70
CA TYR A 237 17.56 0.74 -6.19
C TYR A 237 16.94 -0.26 -7.15
N ARG A 238 16.84 0.08 -8.44
CA ARG A 238 16.31 -0.84 -9.47
C ARG A 238 17.08 -2.15 -9.55
N ARG A 239 18.42 -2.08 -9.51
CA ARG A 239 19.29 -3.25 -9.61
C ARG A 239 19.17 -4.14 -8.36
N GLU A 240 19.27 -3.55 -7.18
CA GLU A 240 19.24 -4.27 -5.90
C GLU A 240 17.83 -4.81 -5.61
N ALA A 241 16.77 -4.05 -5.92
CA ALA A 241 15.39 -4.53 -5.86
C ALA A 241 15.11 -5.70 -6.80
N HIS A 242 15.73 -5.72 -7.99
CA HIS A 242 15.61 -6.85 -8.91
C HIS A 242 16.30 -8.10 -8.34
N PHE A 243 17.48 -7.94 -7.74
CA PHE A 243 18.19 -9.02 -7.09
C PHE A 243 17.39 -9.61 -5.91
N LEU A 244 16.85 -8.77 -5.02
CA LEU A 244 15.97 -9.20 -3.93
C LEU A 244 14.74 -9.97 -4.46
N TYR A 245 14.14 -9.50 -5.55
CA TYR A 245 13.01 -10.19 -6.18
C TYR A 245 13.40 -11.56 -6.76
N GLN A 246 14.59 -11.69 -7.35
CA GLN A 246 15.11 -12.99 -7.79
C GLN A 246 15.33 -13.94 -6.61
N GLN A 247 15.86 -13.42 -5.49
CA GLN A 247 16.04 -14.21 -4.27
C GLN A 247 14.71 -14.68 -3.70
N LEU A 248 13.68 -13.83 -3.65
CA LEU A 248 12.32 -14.21 -3.25
C LEU A 248 11.80 -15.38 -4.10
N ASN A 249 11.98 -15.33 -5.42
CA ASN A 249 11.50 -16.40 -6.29
C ASN A 249 12.24 -17.72 -6.04
N ALA A 250 13.57 -17.67 -5.91
CA ALA A 250 14.39 -18.83 -5.57
C ALA A 250 14.03 -19.41 -4.19
N GLN A 251 13.74 -18.56 -3.20
CA GLN A 251 13.27 -18.99 -1.89
C GLN A 251 11.88 -19.63 -1.96
N PHE A 252 10.96 -19.07 -2.76
CA PHE A 252 9.64 -19.66 -2.97
C PHE A 252 9.75 -21.07 -3.54
N GLU A 253 10.58 -21.26 -4.56
CA GLU A 253 10.83 -22.56 -5.18
C GLU A 253 11.46 -23.55 -4.21
N SER A 254 12.46 -23.12 -3.45
CA SER A 254 13.12 -23.94 -2.45
C SER A 254 12.17 -24.34 -1.32
N LEU A 255 11.36 -23.41 -0.81
CA LEU A 255 10.38 -23.71 0.25
C LEU A 255 9.31 -24.67 -0.25
N LEU A 256 8.78 -24.43 -1.45
CA LEU A 256 7.83 -25.34 -2.09
C LEU A 256 8.41 -26.76 -2.19
N PHE A 257 9.65 -26.89 -2.70
CA PHE A 257 10.31 -28.19 -2.80
C PHE A 257 10.39 -28.91 -1.45
N MET A 258 10.81 -28.20 -0.40
CA MET A 258 10.99 -28.77 0.93
C MET A 258 9.67 -29.17 1.61
N THR A 259 8.56 -28.51 1.29
CA THR A 259 7.30 -28.68 2.02
C THR A 259 6.22 -29.44 1.25
N VAL A 260 6.30 -29.54 -0.08
CA VAL A 260 5.19 -30.07 -0.89
C VAL A 260 5.04 -31.58 -0.81
N PHE A 261 6.14 -32.34 -0.69
CA PHE A 261 6.06 -33.81 -0.71
C PHE A 261 5.26 -34.41 0.44
N PRO A 262 5.45 -33.97 1.71
CA PRO A 262 4.57 -34.40 2.80
C PRO A 262 3.09 -34.13 2.53
N LEU A 263 2.75 -33.04 1.81
CA LEU A 263 1.36 -32.70 1.47
C LEU A 263 0.72 -33.68 0.50
N PHE A 264 1.50 -34.43 -0.28
CA PHE A 264 1.00 -35.51 -1.13
C PHE A 264 0.64 -36.77 -0.33
N GLU A 265 1.23 -36.95 0.85
CA GLU A 265 1.03 -38.13 1.69
C GLU A 265 -0.02 -37.94 2.79
N ILE A 266 -0.49 -36.70 3.01
CA ILE A 266 -1.53 -36.41 4.00
C ILE A 266 -2.81 -37.24 3.71
N ASP A 267 -3.34 -37.86 4.77
CA ASP A 267 -4.62 -38.57 4.78
C ASP A 267 -5.79 -37.56 4.81
N MET A 268 -6.41 -37.36 3.64
CA MET A 268 -7.49 -36.39 3.46
C MET A 268 -8.76 -36.76 4.24
N ALA A 269 -8.98 -38.04 4.56
CA ALA A 269 -10.14 -38.45 5.35
C ALA A 269 -10.03 -37.95 6.80
N LYS A 270 -8.82 -37.95 7.36
CA LYS A 270 -8.56 -37.34 8.69
C LYS A 270 -8.71 -35.83 8.68
N VAL A 271 -8.29 -35.17 7.59
CA VAL A 271 -8.42 -33.71 7.43
C VAL A 271 -9.91 -33.32 7.42
N LYS A 272 -10.73 -33.99 6.61
CA LYS A 272 -12.19 -33.79 6.63
C LYS A 272 -12.82 -34.04 7.97
N ALA A 273 -12.49 -35.17 8.60
CA ALA A 273 -13.02 -35.51 9.91
C ALA A 273 -12.62 -34.48 10.98
N ALA A 274 -11.47 -33.81 10.83
CA ALA A 274 -11.04 -32.71 11.70
C ALA A 274 -11.81 -31.41 11.39
N GLU A 275 -12.07 -31.09 10.13
CA GLU A 275 -12.89 -29.94 9.74
C GLU A 275 -14.35 -30.07 10.16
N GLU A 276 -14.96 -31.25 10.01
CA GLU A 276 -16.32 -31.53 10.49
C GLU A 276 -16.44 -31.45 12.02
N ARG A 277 -15.32 -31.67 12.74
CA ARG A 277 -15.23 -31.49 14.19
C ARG A 277 -14.98 -30.04 14.61
N ARG A 278 -14.61 -29.14 13.69
CA ARG A 278 -14.48 -27.71 14.00
C ARG A 278 -15.86 -27.13 14.25
N THR A 279 -16.04 -26.50 15.40
CA THR A 279 -17.27 -25.77 15.69
C THR A 279 -17.39 -24.56 14.74
N PRO A 280 -18.57 -24.32 14.13
CA PRO A 280 -18.77 -23.18 13.24
C PRO A 280 -18.53 -21.88 14.02
N PRO A 281 -17.95 -20.81 13.46
CA PRO A 281 -17.76 -19.57 14.21
C PRO A 281 -19.09 -19.05 14.78
N PRO A 282 -19.06 -18.33 15.93
CA PRO A 282 -20.27 -17.71 16.47
C PRO A 282 -20.90 -16.81 15.41
N PRO A 283 -22.24 -16.84 15.22
CA PRO A 283 -22.88 -15.98 14.25
C PRO A 283 -22.66 -14.51 14.61
N GLU A 284 -22.11 -13.74 13.67
CA GLU A 284 -21.99 -12.30 13.82
C GLU A 284 -23.40 -11.68 13.91
N ALA A 285 -23.63 -10.90 14.97
CA ALA A 285 -24.82 -10.07 15.18
C ALA A 285 -26.18 -10.79 15.41
N LYS A 286 -26.22 -11.82 16.27
CA LYS A 286 -27.45 -12.13 17.05
C LYS A 286 -27.13 -12.18 18.54
N HIS A 287 -27.88 -11.43 19.35
CA HIS A 287 -27.87 -11.59 20.80
C HIS A 287 -28.39 -12.98 21.16
N ILE A 288 -27.50 -13.96 21.29
CA ILE A 288 -27.84 -15.30 21.77
C ILE A 288 -28.13 -15.20 23.26
N GLY A 289 -29.37 -15.45 23.65
CA GLY A 289 -29.78 -15.45 25.05
C GLY A 289 -29.11 -16.57 25.83
N ARG A 290 -28.84 -16.34 27.12
CA ARG A 290 -28.13 -17.28 28.01
C ARG A 290 -28.75 -18.69 28.06
N ASN A 291 -30.05 -18.82 27.81
CA ASN A 291 -30.79 -20.09 27.80
C ASN A 291 -31.09 -20.65 26.41
N ASP A 292 -30.74 -19.94 25.33
CA ASP A 292 -31.00 -20.37 23.96
C ASP A 292 -30.08 -21.54 23.56
N PRO A 293 -30.45 -22.35 22.56
CA PRO A 293 -29.56 -23.35 21.98
C PRO A 293 -28.22 -22.75 21.57
N CYS A 294 -27.12 -23.43 21.91
CA CYS A 294 -25.79 -22.94 21.56
C CYS A 294 -25.59 -22.98 20.04
N TRP A 295 -24.95 -21.94 19.50
CA TRP A 295 -24.62 -21.81 18.07
C TRP A 295 -23.77 -22.95 17.51
N CYS A 296 -22.99 -23.63 18.35
CA CYS A 296 -22.16 -24.77 17.95
C CYS A 296 -22.93 -26.07 17.63
N GLY A 297 -24.26 -26.11 17.85
CA GLY A 297 -25.09 -27.28 17.53
C GLY A 297 -24.96 -28.47 18.48
N ALA A 298 -24.21 -28.35 19.59
CA ALA A 298 -24.01 -29.44 20.55
C ALA A 298 -25.33 -29.94 21.16
N LYS A 299 -25.49 -31.27 21.23
CA LYS A 299 -26.64 -31.96 21.85
C LYS A 299 -26.21 -32.67 23.13
N ASP A 300 -27.09 -32.69 24.12
CA ASP A 300 -26.86 -33.40 25.37
C ASP A 300 -26.78 -34.92 25.11
N PRO A 301 -25.67 -35.59 25.45
CA PRO A 301 -25.47 -37.02 25.19
C PRO A 301 -26.52 -37.93 25.83
N LYS A 302 -27.19 -37.48 26.90
CA LYS A 302 -28.20 -38.27 27.63
C LYS A 302 -29.62 -38.05 27.14
N THR A 303 -29.91 -36.89 26.59
CA THR A 303 -31.31 -36.49 26.27
C THR A 303 -31.53 -36.13 24.80
N GLY A 304 -30.47 -36.02 24.00
CA GLY A 304 -30.54 -35.66 22.58
C GLY A 304 -30.97 -34.21 22.32
N LYS A 305 -31.29 -33.42 23.35
CA LYS A 305 -31.74 -32.03 23.24
C LYS A 305 -30.55 -31.08 23.03
N PRO A 306 -30.73 -29.95 22.31
CA PRO A 306 -29.68 -28.95 22.16
C PRO A 306 -29.20 -28.39 23.50
N ILE A 307 -27.88 -28.29 23.68
CA ILE A 307 -27.26 -27.73 24.89
C ILE A 307 -27.48 -26.22 24.90
N LYS A 308 -27.90 -25.69 26.07
CA LYS A 308 -28.07 -24.24 26.27
C LYS A 308 -26.72 -23.51 26.20
N TYR A 309 -26.71 -22.31 25.63
CA TYR A 309 -25.51 -21.48 25.45
C TYR A 309 -24.64 -21.39 26.71
N LYS A 310 -25.22 -21.09 27.88
CA LYS A 310 -24.51 -21.03 29.18
C LYS A 310 -23.81 -22.31 29.64
N ARG A 311 -24.20 -23.48 29.13
CA ARG A 311 -23.62 -24.78 29.47
C ARG A 311 -22.60 -25.25 28.43
N CYS A 312 -22.35 -24.44 27.40
CA CYS A 312 -21.46 -24.77 26.29
C CYS A 312 -20.43 -23.64 26.08
N HIS A 313 -20.76 -22.60 25.31
CA HIS A 313 -19.83 -21.50 24.95
C HIS A 313 -20.12 -20.18 25.68
N GLY A 314 -21.18 -20.09 26.50
CA GLY A 314 -21.56 -18.90 27.26
C GLY A 314 -20.96 -18.83 28.67
N ARG A 315 -19.66 -19.17 28.80
CA ARG A 315 -18.89 -18.91 30.02
C ARG A 315 -18.59 -17.41 30.13
#